data_AF-A0A3A0FQN6-F1
#
_entry.id   AF-A0A3A0FQN6-F1
#
_cell.length_a   1.000
_cell.length_b   1.000
_cell.length_c   1.000
_cell.angle_alpha   90.00
_cell.angle_beta   90.00
_cell.angle_gamma   90.00
#
_symmetry.space_group_name_H-M   'P 1'
#
loop_
_entity.id
_entity.type
_entity.pdbx_description
1 polymer ?
#
loop_
_entity_poly.entity_id
_entity_poly.type
_entity_poly.pdbx_seq_one_letter_code
_entity_poly.pdbx_strand_id
1 'polypeptide(L)'
;MATAEFEPLLDASRDPVAQARAIPRVGADLAAEIHSGDFAQPLAARTRDVGVGGVCVATVSPFSYRSVRRVTLELPGGRVALAARGSWQVVEHAENVVLTGIEFTEVDERTLHTLWDVVMDGGKTLARFLHGGSDLAHLGADEAVGIAHASRWKEVPAGRYIYRSDVARSGASSIFLVHDGAVVLQLRVRGAIDRAVARLGPGRLFGGLPLIAEAVPGESAVAQTDVRLLEIHGPAFRFLCSGKPWLAQRLAQAVTAAYARRAGALLAELADKL
;
A
#
# COMPACT_ATOMS: atom_id res chain seq x y z
N MET A 1 -11.51 -3.18 37.82
CA MET A 1 -11.67 -2.75 36.42
C MET A 1 -10.32 -2.27 35.93
N ALA A 2 -9.54 -3.15 35.30
CA ALA A 2 -8.20 -2.84 34.83
C ALA A 2 -8.29 -2.07 33.51
N THR A 3 -7.71 -0.88 33.50
CA THR A 3 -7.49 -0.06 32.31
C THR A 3 -6.52 -0.78 31.38
N ALA A 4 -6.97 -1.12 30.17
CA ALA A 4 -6.08 -1.58 29.12
C ALA A 4 -5.16 -0.42 28.72
N GLU A 5 -3.91 -0.47 29.16
CA GLU A 5 -2.86 0.43 28.70
C GLU A 5 -2.61 0.17 27.21
N PHE A 6 -3.05 1.11 26.37
CA PHE A 6 -2.69 1.14 24.96
C PHE A 6 -1.21 1.55 24.87
N GLU A 7 -0.36 0.60 24.50
CA GLU A 7 1.05 0.81 24.14
C GLU A 7 1.12 1.89 23.02
N PRO A 8 1.93 2.95 23.13
CA PRO A 8 1.99 3.99 22.12
C PRO A 8 2.50 3.41 20.79
N LEU A 9 1.85 3.79 19.68
CA LEU A 9 2.29 3.46 18.32
C LEU A 9 3.79 3.71 18.17
N LEU A 10 4.52 2.67 17.76
CA LEU A 10 5.97 2.61 17.62
C LEU A 10 6.60 3.88 16.99
N ASP A 11 7.73 4.28 17.58
CA ASP A 11 8.71 5.24 17.06
C ASP A 11 9.06 4.93 15.59
N ALA A 12 8.83 5.90 14.71
CA ALA A 12 9.06 5.81 13.27
C ALA A 12 10.54 5.56 12.88
N SER A 13 11.48 5.67 13.82
CA SER A 13 12.91 5.39 13.60
C SER A 13 13.26 3.89 13.67
N ARG A 14 12.41 3.07 14.29
CA ARG A 14 12.51 1.60 14.31
C ARG A 14 11.28 1.02 13.62
N ASP A 15 11.31 1.05 12.30
CA ASP A 15 10.24 0.52 11.48
C ASP A 15 10.42 -1.01 11.29
N PRO A 16 9.73 -1.89 12.05
CA PRO A 16 9.81 -3.34 11.84
C PRO A 16 9.35 -3.76 10.44
N VAL A 17 8.68 -2.87 9.68
CA VAL A 17 8.30 -3.09 8.28
C VAL A 17 9.51 -3.08 7.34
N ALA A 18 10.61 -2.40 7.69
CA ALA A 18 11.79 -2.29 6.83
C ALA A 18 12.60 -3.60 6.77
N GLN A 19 12.77 -4.33 7.88
CA GLN A 19 13.44 -5.64 7.90
C GLN A 19 12.59 -6.73 7.23
N ALA A 20 11.26 -6.69 7.40
CA ALA A 20 10.33 -7.65 6.80
C ALA A 20 10.14 -7.52 5.27
N ARG A 21 10.80 -6.54 4.63
CA ARG A 21 10.69 -6.24 3.20
C ARG A 21 11.93 -6.59 2.37
N ALA A 22 12.93 -7.25 2.96
CA ALA A 22 14.12 -7.74 2.24
C ALA A 22 13.82 -8.81 1.17
N ILE A 23 12.59 -9.34 1.15
CA ILE A 23 12.15 -10.46 0.34
C ILE A 23 11.06 -9.98 -0.65
N PRO A 24 11.06 -10.42 -1.93
CA PRO A 24 10.01 -10.07 -2.88
C PRO A 24 8.61 -10.34 -2.33
N ARG A 25 7.72 -9.37 -2.49
CA ARG A 25 6.29 -9.45 -2.15
C ARG A 25 5.49 -9.02 -3.36
N VAL A 26 4.18 -9.19 -3.36
CA VAL A 26 3.32 -8.62 -4.39
C VAL A 26 1.93 -8.34 -3.83
N GLY A 27 1.26 -7.32 -4.36
CA GLY A 27 -0.15 -7.09 -4.09
C GLY A 27 -0.97 -8.33 -4.42
N ALA A 28 -1.56 -8.93 -3.40
CA ALA A 28 -2.36 -10.15 -3.50
C ALA A 28 -3.60 -10.00 -2.62
N ASP A 29 -4.73 -10.51 -3.09
CA ASP A 29 -6.03 -10.41 -2.42
C ASP A 29 -6.63 -11.80 -2.22
N LEU A 30 -5.99 -12.57 -1.34
CA LEU A 30 -6.30 -13.96 -1.04
C LEU A 30 -7.09 -14.05 0.27
N ALA A 31 -7.93 -15.07 0.39
CA ALA A 31 -8.55 -15.39 1.67
C ALA A 31 -7.48 -15.91 2.63
N ALA A 32 -7.55 -15.46 3.88
CA ALA A 32 -6.63 -15.85 4.92
C ALA A 32 -7.34 -16.09 6.25
N GLU A 33 -6.74 -16.94 7.08
CA GLU A 33 -7.17 -17.19 8.45
C GLU A 33 -5.98 -17.00 9.38
N ILE A 34 -6.16 -16.21 10.43
CA ILE A 34 -5.13 -15.96 11.44
C ILE A 34 -5.46 -16.86 12.64
N HIS A 35 -4.47 -17.61 13.12
CA HIS A 35 -4.59 -18.42 14.32
C HIS A 35 -3.69 -17.83 15.42
N SER A 36 -4.31 -17.54 16.56
CA SER A 36 -3.68 -16.93 17.73
C SER A 36 -3.96 -17.77 18.97
N GLY A 37 -3.13 -17.62 20.00
CA GLY A 37 -3.42 -18.15 21.34
C GLY A 37 -4.59 -17.46 22.06
N ASP A 38 -5.04 -16.29 21.57
CA ASP A 38 -6.04 -15.47 22.28
C ASP A 38 -7.48 -15.75 21.86
N PHE A 39 -7.69 -16.55 20.81
CA PHE A 39 -9.03 -16.89 20.32
C PHE A 39 -9.13 -18.35 19.89
N ALA A 40 -10.28 -18.97 20.18
CA ALA A 40 -10.50 -20.41 19.94
C ALA A 40 -10.74 -20.76 18.46
N GLN A 41 -11.27 -19.81 17.67
CA GLN A 41 -11.55 -19.98 16.24
C GLN A 41 -10.66 -19.04 15.42
N PRO A 42 -10.23 -19.44 14.22
CA PRO A 42 -9.45 -18.57 13.35
C PRO A 42 -10.17 -17.25 13.06
N LEU A 43 -9.40 -16.17 13.04
CA LEU A 43 -9.88 -14.87 12.60
C LEU A 43 -9.78 -14.79 11.07
N ALA A 44 -10.91 -14.60 10.40
CA ALA A 44 -10.95 -14.40 8.96
C ALA A 44 -10.26 -13.07 8.59
N ALA A 45 -9.49 -13.10 7.51
CA ALA A 45 -8.73 -11.98 7.00
C ALA A 45 -8.61 -12.04 5.47
N ARG A 46 -8.17 -10.94 4.87
CA ARG A 46 -7.77 -10.90 3.45
C ARG A 46 -6.36 -10.35 3.31
N THR A 47 -5.57 -10.90 2.41
CA THR A 47 -4.23 -10.36 2.17
C THR A 47 -4.30 -9.01 1.47
N ARG A 48 -3.34 -8.13 1.73
CA ARG A 48 -3.05 -6.93 0.93
C ARG A 48 -1.79 -7.12 0.09
N ASP A 49 -0.84 -7.87 0.63
CA ASP A 49 0.31 -8.39 -0.10
C ASP A 49 0.73 -9.75 0.46
N VAL A 50 1.43 -10.53 -0.37
CA VAL A 50 2.06 -11.81 0.00
C VAL A 50 3.50 -11.76 -0.47
N GLY A 51 4.43 -12.23 0.36
CA GLY A 51 5.81 -12.52 -0.02
C GLY A 51 6.23 -13.89 0.48
N VAL A 52 7.43 -14.33 0.10
CA VAL A 52 7.88 -15.69 0.50
C VAL A 52 8.29 -15.80 1.97
N GLY A 53 8.49 -14.68 2.66
CA GLY A 53 8.80 -14.63 4.09
C GLY A 53 7.70 -14.03 4.98
N GLY A 54 6.56 -13.65 4.41
CA GLY A 54 5.48 -13.07 5.20
C GLY A 54 4.32 -12.52 4.38
N VAL A 55 3.30 -12.01 5.08
CA VAL A 55 2.05 -11.53 4.50
C VAL A 55 1.59 -10.26 5.22
N CYS A 56 0.95 -9.35 4.50
CA CYS A 56 0.18 -8.25 5.09
C CYS A 56 -1.29 -8.63 4.97
N VAL A 57 -2.01 -8.67 6.08
CA VAL A 57 -3.43 -9.03 6.11
C VAL A 57 -4.29 -7.91 6.68
N ALA A 58 -5.52 -7.81 6.21
CA ALA A 58 -6.55 -6.90 6.69
C ALA A 58 -7.60 -7.69 7.48
N THR A 59 -7.92 -7.19 8.68
CA THR A 59 -9.03 -7.68 9.53
C THR A 59 -9.98 -6.53 9.86
N VAL A 60 -11.22 -6.85 10.26
CA VAL A 60 -12.24 -5.85 10.61
C VAL A 60 -12.02 -5.22 11.99
N SER A 61 -11.15 -5.80 12.81
CA SER A 61 -10.91 -5.36 14.20
C SER A 61 -9.49 -5.70 14.64
N PRO A 62 -8.93 -4.92 15.58
CA PRO A 62 -7.61 -5.19 16.13
C PRO A 62 -7.62 -6.45 16.99
N PHE A 63 -6.45 -7.05 17.11
CA PHE A 63 -6.19 -8.23 17.94
C PHE A 63 -4.72 -8.19 18.35
N SER A 64 -4.34 -8.95 19.38
CA SER A 64 -2.95 -9.04 19.81
C SER A 64 -2.10 -9.70 18.72
N TYR A 65 -1.43 -8.90 17.88
CA TYR A 65 -0.64 -9.45 16.78
C TYR A 65 0.55 -10.28 17.28
N ARG A 66 1.04 -10.03 18.50
CA ARG A 66 2.14 -10.80 19.10
C ARG A 66 1.77 -12.23 19.49
N SER A 67 0.48 -12.55 19.61
CA SER A 67 0.00 -13.91 19.93
C SER A 67 -0.29 -14.77 18.70
N VAL A 68 -0.09 -14.24 17.49
CA VAL A 68 -0.17 -15.01 16.24
C VAL A 68 0.83 -16.17 16.30
N ARG A 69 0.35 -17.36 15.96
CA ARG A 69 1.15 -18.60 15.89
C ARG A 69 1.18 -19.20 14.49
N ARG A 70 0.11 -19.01 13.73
CA ARG A 70 -0.06 -19.61 12.41
C ARG A 70 -0.97 -18.75 11.55
N VAL A 71 -0.69 -18.71 10.26
CA VAL A 71 -1.61 -18.15 9.26
C VAL A 71 -1.92 -19.22 8.22
N THR A 72 -3.14 -19.22 7.74
CA THR A 72 -3.55 -20.06 6.62
C THR A 72 -3.94 -19.19 5.44
N LEU A 73 -3.45 -19.53 4.25
CA LEU A 73 -3.67 -18.81 3.01
C LEU A 73 -4.34 -19.73 2.00
N GLU A 74 -5.37 -19.23 1.33
CA GLU A 74 -5.95 -19.88 0.15
C GLU A 74 -5.17 -19.44 -1.10
N LEU A 75 -4.15 -20.23 -1.46
CA LEU A 75 -3.33 -19.98 -2.65
C LEU A 75 -3.95 -20.65 -3.89
N PRO A 76 -3.60 -20.25 -5.13
CA PRO A 76 -4.10 -20.91 -6.35
C PRO A 76 -3.83 -22.42 -6.40
N GLY A 77 -2.76 -22.90 -5.76
CA GLY A 77 -2.41 -24.33 -5.66
C GLY A 77 -3.05 -25.07 -4.49
N GLY A 78 -3.88 -24.40 -3.69
CA GLY A 78 -4.55 -24.96 -2.52
C GLY A 78 -4.25 -24.22 -1.22
N ARG A 79 -4.88 -24.71 -0.16
CA ARG A 79 -4.79 -24.15 1.19
C ARG A 79 -3.44 -24.49 1.83
N VAL A 80 -2.72 -23.48 2.30
CA VAL A 80 -1.40 -23.62 2.94
C VAL A 80 -1.45 -23.06 4.35
N ALA A 81 -0.92 -23.79 5.32
CA ALA A 81 -0.81 -23.36 6.72
C ALA A 81 0.65 -23.15 7.11
N LEU A 82 0.98 -21.98 7.64
CA LEU A 82 2.34 -21.49 7.88
C LEU A 82 2.53 -21.11 9.34
N ALA A 83 3.54 -21.66 10.02
CA ALA A 83 3.96 -21.14 11.31
C ALA A 83 4.40 -19.68 11.16
N ALA A 84 3.93 -18.82 12.06
CA ALA A 84 4.03 -17.39 11.86
C ALA A 84 4.03 -16.59 13.16
N ARG A 85 4.59 -15.39 13.10
CA ARG A 85 4.56 -14.38 14.18
C ARG A 85 4.07 -13.05 13.63
N GLY A 86 3.26 -12.33 14.39
CA GLY A 86 2.91 -10.96 14.03
C GLY A 86 4.08 -10.01 14.31
N SER A 87 4.35 -9.13 13.37
CA SER A 87 5.46 -8.17 13.43
C SER A 87 4.99 -6.76 13.78
N TRP A 88 3.84 -6.35 13.25
CA TRP A 88 3.27 -5.02 13.46
C TRP A 88 1.77 -5.02 13.19
N GLN A 89 1.07 -4.02 13.73
CA GLN A 89 -0.34 -3.77 13.46
C GLN A 89 -0.61 -2.27 13.36
N VAL A 90 -1.45 -1.86 12.42
CA VAL A 90 -1.87 -0.45 12.25
C VAL A 90 -3.33 -0.38 11.83
N VAL A 91 -4.06 0.62 12.35
CA VAL A 91 -5.42 0.92 11.93
C VAL A 91 -5.38 1.74 10.64
N GLU A 92 -6.05 1.24 9.61
CA GLU A 92 -6.14 1.86 8.30
C GLU A 92 -7.53 2.46 8.12
N HIS A 93 -7.64 3.76 8.44
CA HIS A 93 -8.93 4.45 8.53
C HIS A 93 -9.62 4.63 7.18
N ALA A 94 -8.87 4.75 6.08
CA ALA A 94 -9.46 4.94 4.75
C ALA A 94 -10.31 3.73 4.36
N GLU A 95 -9.84 2.54 4.71
CA GLU A 95 -10.46 1.25 4.38
C GLU A 95 -11.35 0.73 5.53
N ASN A 96 -11.25 1.33 6.72
CA ASN A 96 -11.89 0.84 7.96
C ASN A 96 -11.48 -0.60 8.32
N VAL A 97 -10.18 -0.89 8.20
CA VAL A 97 -9.59 -2.19 8.53
C VAL A 97 -8.41 -2.03 9.46
N VAL A 98 -7.94 -3.13 10.01
CA VAL A 98 -6.67 -3.24 10.71
C VAL A 98 -5.71 -4.04 9.87
N LEU A 99 -4.59 -3.42 9.50
CA LEU A 99 -3.51 -4.08 8.78
C LEU A 99 -2.56 -4.71 9.78
N THR A 100 -2.24 -5.99 9.58
CA THR A 100 -1.26 -6.72 10.38
C THR A 100 -0.19 -7.30 9.47
N GLY A 101 1.07 -7.00 9.77
CA GLY A 101 2.21 -7.66 9.17
C GLY A 101 2.53 -8.95 9.91
N ILE A 102 2.60 -10.05 9.17
CA ILE A 102 2.89 -11.38 9.70
C ILE A 102 4.13 -11.91 8.98
N GLU A 103 5.08 -12.42 9.74
CA GLU A 103 6.29 -13.06 9.25
C GLU A 103 6.17 -14.58 9.41
N PHE A 104 6.62 -15.32 8.40
CA PHE A 104 6.65 -16.78 8.44
C PHE A 104 7.94 -17.24 9.13
N THR A 105 7.82 -18.15 10.09
CA THR A 105 8.96 -18.60 10.90
C THR A 105 9.51 -19.95 10.45
N GLU A 106 8.66 -20.81 9.89
CA GLU A 106 9.03 -22.13 9.38
C GLU A 106 8.29 -22.37 8.06
N VAL A 107 9.04 -22.42 6.97
CA VAL A 107 8.49 -22.63 5.61
C VAL A 107 9.24 -23.81 4.99
N ASP A 108 8.53 -24.90 4.69
CA ASP A 108 9.10 -26.02 3.97
C ASP A 108 9.37 -25.68 2.49
N GLU A 109 10.25 -26.44 1.84
CA GLU A 109 10.70 -26.16 0.47
C GLU A 109 9.56 -26.14 -0.56
N ARG A 110 8.56 -27.03 -0.42
CA ARG A 110 7.42 -27.09 -1.33
C ARG A 110 6.54 -25.85 -1.17
N THR A 111 6.27 -25.46 0.07
CA THR A 111 5.50 -24.24 0.35
C THR A 111 6.24 -23.00 -0.11
N LEU A 112 7.56 -22.95 0.11
CA LEU A 112 8.41 -21.86 -0.36
C LEU A 112 8.31 -21.68 -1.89
N HIS A 113 8.39 -22.79 -2.64
CA HIS A 113 8.22 -22.78 -4.10
C HIS A 113 6.83 -22.28 -4.51
N THR A 114 5.78 -22.74 -3.83
CA THR A 114 4.39 -22.30 -4.11
C THR A 114 4.23 -20.79 -3.86
N LEU A 115 4.79 -20.26 -2.77
CA LEU A 115 4.78 -18.83 -2.48
C LEU A 115 5.58 -18.04 -3.52
N TRP A 116 6.72 -18.59 -3.97
CA TRP A 116 7.54 -17.97 -5.01
C TRP A 116 6.76 -17.83 -6.31
N ASP A 117 6.06 -18.87 -6.76
CA ASP A 117 5.23 -18.83 -7.96
C ASP A 117 4.13 -17.76 -7.84
N VAL A 118 3.44 -17.71 -6.70
CA VAL A 118 2.41 -16.67 -6.45
C VAL A 118 3.01 -15.26 -6.55
N VAL A 119 4.17 -15.04 -5.94
CA VAL A 119 4.84 -13.73 -5.98
C VAL A 119 5.27 -13.36 -7.40
N MET A 120 5.88 -14.29 -8.13
CA MET A 120 6.40 -14.03 -9.47
C MET A 120 5.29 -13.85 -10.49
N ASP A 121 4.23 -14.66 -10.44
CA ASP A 121 3.12 -14.56 -11.39
C ASP A 121 2.21 -13.37 -11.09
N GLY A 122 1.99 -13.06 -9.80
CA GLY A 122 1.39 -11.80 -9.39
C GLY A 122 2.21 -10.62 -9.87
N GLY A 123 3.54 -10.68 -9.71
CA GLY A 123 4.47 -9.63 -10.12
C GLY A 123 4.42 -9.35 -11.62
N LYS A 124 4.45 -10.41 -12.44
CA LYS A 124 4.26 -10.31 -13.90
C LYS A 124 2.90 -9.72 -14.28
N THR A 125 1.83 -10.15 -13.60
CA THR A 125 0.47 -9.68 -13.88
C THR A 125 0.34 -8.18 -13.60
N LEU A 126 0.82 -7.74 -12.44
CA LEU A 126 0.85 -6.31 -12.10
C LEU A 126 1.79 -5.53 -13.02
N ALA A 127 2.96 -6.06 -13.36
CA ALA A 127 3.90 -5.39 -14.27
C ALA A 127 3.28 -5.10 -15.64
N ARG A 128 2.45 -6.03 -16.17
CA ARG A 128 1.69 -5.78 -17.42
C ARG A 128 0.75 -4.59 -17.29
N PHE A 129 0.05 -4.46 -16.16
CA PHE A 129 -0.80 -3.29 -15.90
C PHE A 129 0.02 -2.00 -15.77
N LEU A 130 1.13 -2.03 -15.02
CA LEU A 130 2.01 -0.88 -14.83
C LEU A 130 2.60 -0.40 -16.17
N HIS A 131 2.99 -1.32 -17.04
CA HIS A 131 3.57 -1.01 -18.35
C HIS A 131 2.50 -0.65 -19.42
N GLY A 132 1.33 -1.30 -19.38
CA GLY A 132 0.35 -1.31 -20.48
C GLY A 132 -0.57 -0.10 -20.64
N GLY A 133 -0.37 0.98 -19.89
CA GLY A 133 -1.22 2.18 -20.00
C GLY A 133 -1.26 3.09 -18.77
N SER A 134 -0.31 2.95 -17.86
CA SER A 134 -0.24 3.79 -16.66
C SER A 134 0.72 4.97 -16.84
N ASP A 135 0.73 5.90 -15.89
CA ASP A 135 1.76 6.94 -15.78
C ASP A 135 3.18 6.37 -15.60
N LEU A 136 3.31 5.06 -15.37
CA LEU A 136 4.55 4.29 -15.31
C LEU A 136 4.86 3.51 -16.59
N ALA A 137 4.11 3.71 -17.69
CA ALA A 137 4.31 2.98 -18.95
C ALA A 137 5.71 3.16 -19.59
N HIS A 138 6.38 4.26 -19.26
CA HIS A 138 7.75 4.54 -19.69
C HIS A 138 8.81 3.70 -18.96
N LEU A 139 8.41 2.95 -17.91
CA LEU A 139 9.28 1.99 -17.25
C LEU A 139 9.40 0.72 -18.08
N GLY A 140 10.61 0.16 -18.16
CA GLY A 140 10.85 -1.15 -18.75
C GLY A 140 10.19 -2.28 -17.96
N ALA A 141 10.07 -3.46 -18.57
CA ALA A 141 9.38 -4.61 -17.97
C ALA A 141 9.98 -5.00 -16.60
N ASP A 142 11.31 -5.04 -16.48
CA ASP A 142 11.99 -5.38 -15.23
C ASP A 142 11.77 -4.34 -14.13
N GLU A 143 11.73 -3.06 -14.53
CA GLU A 143 11.45 -1.95 -13.62
C GLU A 143 10.00 -2.06 -13.11
N ALA A 144 9.04 -2.34 -14.00
CA ALA A 144 7.65 -2.56 -13.66
C ALA A 144 7.46 -3.75 -12.71
N VAL A 145 8.16 -4.86 -12.93
CA VAL A 145 8.19 -6.00 -11.98
C VAL A 145 8.76 -5.57 -10.63
N GLY A 146 9.83 -4.78 -10.62
CA GLY A 146 10.38 -4.22 -9.39
C GLY A 146 9.40 -3.36 -8.60
N ILE A 147 8.61 -2.52 -9.30
CA ILE A 147 7.55 -1.71 -8.68
C ILE A 147 6.40 -2.57 -8.18
N ALA A 148 5.96 -3.55 -8.99
CA ALA A 148 4.95 -4.51 -8.58
C ALA A 148 5.36 -5.21 -7.28
N HIS A 149 6.64 -5.58 -7.16
CA HIS A 149 7.14 -6.25 -5.96
C HIS A 149 7.22 -5.38 -4.69
N ALA A 150 7.13 -4.07 -4.85
CA ALA A 150 7.09 -3.12 -3.73
C ALA A 150 5.66 -2.71 -3.35
N SER A 151 4.66 -3.15 -4.12
CA SER A 151 3.27 -2.71 -3.99
C SER A 151 2.42 -3.65 -3.12
N ARG A 152 1.35 -3.09 -2.56
CA ARG A 152 0.24 -3.83 -1.94
C ARG A 152 -1.10 -3.28 -2.42
N TRP A 153 -2.17 -4.07 -2.28
CA TRP A 153 -3.51 -3.58 -2.53
C TRP A 153 -3.99 -2.68 -1.40
N LYS A 154 -4.74 -1.64 -1.79
CA LYS A 154 -5.52 -0.77 -0.91
C LYS A 154 -6.91 -0.57 -1.52
N GLU A 155 -7.95 -0.73 -0.71
CA GLU A 155 -9.35 -0.63 -1.16
C GLU A 155 -10.09 0.44 -0.37
N VAL A 156 -10.53 1.50 -1.04
CA VAL A 156 -11.15 2.65 -0.38
C VAL A 156 -12.58 2.82 -0.91
N PRO A 157 -13.61 2.78 -0.04
CA PRO A 157 -14.99 2.99 -0.46
C PRO A 157 -15.24 4.41 -0.99
N ALA A 158 -16.27 4.56 -1.82
CA ALA A 158 -16.73 5.84 -2.32
C ALA A 158 -16.97 6.87 -1.19
N GLY A 159 -16.58 8.12 -1.44
CA GLY A 159 -16.72 9.25 -0.50
C GLY A 159 -15.67 9.30 0.61
N ARG A 160 -14.76 8.33 0.71
CA ARG A 160 -13.72 8.31 1.75
C ARG A 160 -12.44 9.00 1.28
N TYR A 161 -11.77 9.67 2.22
CA TYR A 161 -10.43 10.20 1.98
C TYR A 161 -9.41 9.07 1.94
N ILE A 162 -8.57 9.09 0.90
CA ILE A 162 -7.38 8.25 0.78
C ILE A 162 -6.25 8.90 1.60
N TYR A 163 -6.10 10.22 1.47
CA TYR A 163 -5.28 11.06 2.35
C TYR A 163 -5.82 12.50 2.37
N ARG A 164 -5.45 13.25 3.40
CA ARG A 164 -5.82 14.67 3.57
C ARG A 164 -4.57 15.55 3.65
N SER A 165 -4.64 16.74 3.05
CA SER A 165 -3.57 17.76 3.12
C SER A 165 -3.47 18.46 4.47
N ASP A 166 -4.55 18.49 5.26
CA ASP A 166 -4.61 19.19 6.55
C ASP A 166 -4.18 18.35 7.75
N VAL A 167 -3.94 17.05 7.53
CA VAL A 167 -3.49 16.13 8.56
C VAL A 167 -2.00 15.85 8.34
N ALA A 168 -1.15 16.59 9.05
CA ALA A 168 0.28 16.27 9.18
C ALA A 168 0.45 15.03 10.07
N ARG A 169 -0.01 13.86 9.59
CA ARG A 169 0.28 12.60 10.28
C ARG A 169 1.68 12.16 9.90
N SER A 170 2.56 12.19 10.91
CA SER A 170 3.83 11.48 10.90
C SER A 170 3.59 10.00 10.54
N GLY A 171 4.32 9.48 9.54
CA GLY A 171 4.56 8.03 9.40
C GLY A 171 4.06 7.31 8.15
N ALA A 172 3.09 7.82 7.38
CA ALA A 172 2.54 7.06 6.23
C ALA A 172 2.24 7.95 5.02
N SER A 173 3.29 8.45 4.38
CA SER A 173 3.16 8.92 2.99
C SER A 173 3.29 7.73 2.05
N SER A 174 2.49 7.71 1.00
CA SER A 174 2.40 6.60 0.05
C SER A 174 2.30 7.13 -1.37
N ILE A 175 2.82 6.35 -2.31
CA ILE A 175 2.60 6.54 -3.75
C ILE A 175 1.45 5.62 -4.14
N PHE A 176 0.48 6.13 -4.89
CA PHE A 176 -0.68 5.39 -5.31
C PHE A 176 -0.80 5.38 -6.82
N LEU A 177 -1.19 4.23 -7.36
CA LEU A 177 -1.66 4.09 -8.73
C LEU A 177 -3.09 3.59 -8.70
N VAL A 178 -3.99 4.28 -9.40
CA VAL A 178 -5.38 3.84 -9.53
C VAL A 178 -5.39 2.60 -10.41
N HIS A 179 -5.83 1.47 -9.87
CA HIS A 179 -6.05 0.25 -10.64
C HIS A 179 -7.49 0.18 -11.14
N ASP A 180 -8.46 0.46 -10.27
CA ASP A 180 -9.88 0.49 -10.60
C ASP A 180 -10.60 1.64 -9.86
N GLY A 181 -11.67 2.14 -10.48
CA GLY A 181 -12.46 3.26 -9.95
C GLY A 181 -11.92 4.65 -10.27
N ALA A 182 -12.44 5.67 -9.58
CA ALA A 182 -12.10 7.07 -9.79
C ALA A 182 -11.74 7.79 -8.48
N VAL A 183 -10.69 8.61 -8.54
CA VAL A 183 -10.21 9.46 -7.44
C VAL A 183 -10.33 10.93 -7.83
N VAL A 184 -10.72 11.79 -6.90
CA VAL A 184 -10.69 13.25 -7.07
C VAL A 184 -9.61 13.83 -6.17
N LEU A 185 -8.74 14.65 -6.77
CA LEU A 185 -7.78 15.47 -6.02
C LEU A 185 -8.41 16.83 -5.75
N GLN A 186 -8.26 17.31 -4.51
CA GLN A 186 -8.84 18.55 -4.03
C GLN A 186 -7.77 19.44 -3.41
N LEU A 187 -7.75 20.72 -3.80
CA LEU A 187 -6.96 21.75 -3.11
C LEU A 187 -7.85 22.50 -2.13
N ARG A 188 -7.31 22.77 -0.95
CA ARG A 188 -7.96 23.63 0.02
C ARG A 188 -7.64 25.08 -0.31
N VAL A 189 -8.67 25.84 -0.68
CA VAL A 189 -8.54 27.28 -1.00
C VAL A 189 -8.84 28.10 0.26
N ARG A 190 -8.34 29.35 0.31
CA ARG A 190 -8.62 30.31 1.40
C ARG A 190 -10.14 30.35 1.66
N GLY A 191 -10.54 30.12 2.92
CA GLY A 191 -11.95 29.99 3.31
C GLY A 191 -12.45 28.56 3.54
N ALA A 192 -11.57 27.55 3.51
CA ALA A 192 -11.86 26.13 3.79
C ALA A 192 -12.79 25.42 2.78
N ILE A 193 -12.89 25.95 1.56
CA ILE A 193 -13.58 25.29 0.47
C ILE A 193 -12.60 24.36 -0.25
N ASP A 194 -12.93 23.07 -0.29
CA ASP A 194 -12.19 22.09 -1.08
C ASP A 194 -12.61 22.20 -2.55
N ARG A 195 -11.68 22.60 -3.42
CA ARG A 195 -11.89 22.69 -4.87
C ARG A 195 -11.28 21.46 -5.53
N ALA A 196 -12.09 20.73 -6.30
CA ALA A 196 -11.58 19.67 -7.16
C ALA A 196 -10.63 20.25 -8.21
N VAL A 197 -9.43 19.67 -8.33
CA VAL A 197 -8.39 20.09 -9.27
C VAL A 197 -8.02 19.02 -10.29
N ALA A 198 -8.32 17.76 -10.01
CA ALA A 198 -8.14 16.68 -10.96
C ALA A 198 -9.08 15.51 -10.66
N ARG A 199 -9.49 14.81 -11.71
CA ARG A 199 -10.13 13.49 -11.64
C ARG A 199 -9.18 12.46 -12.23
N LEU A 200 -8.92 11.39 -11.50
CA LEU A 200 -7.97 10.33 -11.83
C LEU A 200 -8.72 9.02 -12.00
N GLY A 201 -8.54 8.36 -13.13
CA GLY A 201 -9.03 7.00 -13.39
C GLY A 201 -7.89 5.97 -13.40
N PRO A 202 -8.15 4.75 -13.88
CA PRO A 202 -7.16 3.68 -13.98
C PRO A 202 -5.86 4.12 -14.67
N GLY A 203 -4.73 3.66 -14.15
CA GLY A 203 -3.39 3.97 -14.64
C GLY A 203 -2.82 5.32 -14.18
N ARG A 204 -3.60 6.14 -13.46
CA ARG A 204 -3.12 7.46 -13.00
C ARG A 204 -2.38 7.37 -11.66
N LEU A 205 -1.23 8.04 -11.58
CA LEU A 205 -0.35 8.08 -10.42
C LEU A 205 -0.59 9.34 -9.57
N PHE A 206 -0.67 9.21 -8.25
CA PHE A 206 -0.86 10.32 -7.31
C PHE A 206 -0.25 10.03 -5.92
N GLY A 207 -0.28 11.03 -5.04
CA GLY A 207 0.45 10.96 -3.76
C GLY A 207 1.96 11.07 -3.95
N GLY A 208 2.73 10.55 -2.98
CA GLY A 208 4.18 10.38 -3.10
C GLY A 208 5.05 11.62 -2.90
N LEU A 209 4.53 12.83 -3.11
CA LEU A 209 5.33 14.05 -2.96
C LEU A 209 6.06 14.19 -1.62
N PRO A 210 5.42 13.93 -0.46
CA PRO A 210 6.12 14.01 0.82
C PRO A 210 7.28 13.01 0.96
N LEU A 211 7.22 11.88 0.25
CA LEU A 211 8.30 10.89 0.26
C LEU A 211 9.52 11.34 -0.56
N ILE A 212 9.32 12.20 -1.55
CA ILE A 212 10.35 12.55 -2.55
C ILE A 212 10.95 13.92 -2.26
N ALA A 213 10.16 14.87 -1.76
CA ALA A 213 10.54 16.27 -1.62
C ALA A 213 10.38 16.82 -0.20
N GLU A 214 10.16 15.95 0.80
CA GLU A 214 9.91 16.32 2.21
C GLU A 214 8.85 17.44 2.37
N ALA A 215 7.88 17.47 1.46
CA ALA A 215 6.84 18.50 1.41
C ALA A 215 5.53 17.99 2.03
N VAL A 216 4.74 18.89 2.62
CA VAL A 216 3.36 18.56 3.02
C VAL A 216 2.52 18.33 1.74
N PRO A 217 1.61 17.33 1.70
CA PRO A 217 0.70 17.18 0.57
C PRO A 217 -0.07 18.49 0.34
N GLY A 218 0.08 19.08 -0.85
CA GLY A 218 -0.69 20.27 -1.23
C GLY A 218 -2.17 19.99 -1.48
N GLU A 219 -2.50 18.71 -1.73
CA GLU A 219 -3.84 18.24 -2.12
C GLU A 219 -4.35 17.16 -1.16
N SER A 220 -5.67 17.00 -1.10
CA SER A 220 -6.34 15.82 -0.52
C SER A 220 -6.81 14.90 -1.66
N ALA A 221 -6.88 13.60 -1.40
CA ALA A 221 -7.40 12.63 -2.36
C ALA A 221 -8.64 11.94 -1.79
N VAL A 222 -9.72 11.93 -2.58
CA VAL A 222 -11.02 11.33 -2.20
C VAL A 222 -11.41 10.28 -3.23
N ALA A 223 -11.80 9.10 -2.76
CA ALA A 223 -12.39 8.08 -3.60
C ALA A 223 -13.77 8.55 -4.07
N GLN A 224 -13.98 8.69 -5.38
CA GLN A 224 -15.28 9.08 -5.94
C GLN A 224 -16.21 7.88 -6.11
N THR A 225 -15.63 6.74 -6.51
CA THR A 225 -16.26 5.42 -6.52
C THR A 225 -15.59 4.57 -5.46
N ASP A 226 -16.01 3.32 -5.30
CA ASP A 226 -15.13 2.34 -4.69
C ASP A 226 -13.87 2.25 -5.56
N VAL A 227 -12.70 2.34 -4.94
CA VAL A 227 -11.41 2.34 -5.65
C VAL A 227 -10.51 1.23 -5.17
N ARG A 228 -9.81 0.63 -6.12
CA ARG A 228 -8.72 -0.29 -5.86
C ARG A 228 -7.42 0.36 -6.31
N LEU A 229 -6.47 0.45 -5.38
CA LEU A 229 -5.20 1.13 -5.58
C LEU A 229 -4.04 0.15 -5.41
N LEU A 230 -3.02 0.30 -6.24
CA LEU A 230 -1.68 -0.18 -5.90
C LEU A 230 -0.99 0.86 -5.04
N GLU A 231 -0.65 0.48 -3.82
CA GLU A 231 0.03 1.32 -2.85
C GLU A 231 1.49 0.92 -2.70
N ILE A 232 2.38 1.90 -2.83
CA ILE A 232 3.78 1.81 -2.39
C ILE A 232 3.91 2.73 -1.18
N HIS A 233 3.70 2.15 0.00
CA HIS A 233 3.80 2.90 1.25
C HIS A 233 5.25 3.30 1.56
N GLY A 234 5.44 4.33 2.39
CA GLY A 234 6.76 4.91 2.71
C GLY A 234 7.87 3.91 3.05
N PRO A 235 7.65 2.91 3.92
CA PRO A 235 8.66 1.87 4.18
C PRO A 235 9.10 1.10 2.93
N ALA A 236 8.19 0.80 2.00
CA ALA A 236 8.52 0.13 0.74
C ALA A 236 9.35 1.05 -0.15
N PHE A 237 9.00 2.33 -0.21
CA PHE A 237 9.77 3.30 -0.97
C PHE A 237 11.19 3.46 -0.40
N ARG A 238 11.34 3.57 0.92
CA ARG A 238 12.66 3.59 1.58
C ARG A 238 13.47 2.32 1.29
N PHE A 239 12.82 1.16 1.27
CA PHE A 239 13.47 -0.09 0.86
C PHE A 239 13.91 -0.05 -0.61
N LEU A 240 13.11 0.50 -1.52
CA LEU A 240 13.54 0.72 -2.90
C LEU A 240 14.76 1.65 -2.94
N CYS A 241 14.78 2.73 -2.14
CA CYS A 241 15.92 3.66 -2.10
C CYS A 241 17.23 2.98 -1.66
N SER A 242 17.18 2.00 -0.76
CA SER A 242 18.38 1.30 -0.30
C SER A 242 18.75 0.09 -1.17
N GLY A 243 17.76 -0.72 -1.57
CA GLY A 243 17.99 -1.98 -2.30
C GLY A 243 18.04 -1.84 -3.82
N LYS A 244 17.31 -0.86 -4.39
CA LYS A 244 17.27 -0.57 -5.84
C LYS A 244 17.21 0.94 -6.09
N PRO A 245 18.27 1.71 -5.76
CA PRO A 245 18.24 3.17 -5.79
C PRO A 245 17.84 3.73 -7.16
N TRP A 246 18.30 3.10 -8.25
CA TRP A 246 17.93 3.47 -9.62
C TRP A 246 16.42 3.37 -9.85
N LEU A 247 15.75 2.35 -9.31
CA LEU A 247 14.32 2.14 -9.47
C LEU A 247 13.52 3.13 -8.62
N ALA A 248 14.00 3.43 -7.41
CA ALA A 248 13.42 4.48 -6.58
C ALA A 248 13.48 5.84 -7.28
N GLN A 249 14.60 6.16 -7.93
CA GLN A 249 14.76 7.37 -8.73
C GLN A 249 13.78 7.40 -9.92
N ARG A 250 13.66 6.30 -10.67
CA ARG A 250 12.67 6.18 -11.76
C ARG A 250 11.24 6.44 -11.29
N LEU A 251 10.85 5.85 -10.16
CA LEU A 251 9.53 6.05 -9.56
C LEU A 251 9.34 7.50 -9.10
N ALA A 252 10.35 8.10 -8.46
CA ALA A 252 10.30 9.49 -8.03
C ALA A 252 10.13 10.45 -9.21
N GLN A 253 10.84 10.23 -10.31
CA GLN A 253 10.68 11.00 -11.54
C GLN A 253 9.25 10.89 -12.11
N ALA A 254 8.65 9.69 -12.08
CA ALA A 254 7.28 9.50 -12.54
C ALA A 254 6.26 10.27 -11.67
N VAL A 255 6.44 10.24 -10.34
CA VAL A 255 5.60 11.02 -9.40
C VAL A 255 5.74 12.52 -9.67
N THR A 256 6.96 13.03 -9.78
CA THR A 256 7.22 14.44 -10.07
C THR A 256 6.62 14.86 -11.42
N ALA A 257 6.77 14.04 -12.46
CA ALA A 257 6.19 14.30 -13.76
C ALA A 257 4.64 14.32 -13.71
N ALA A 258 4.03 13.39 -12.98
CA ALA A 258 2.58 13.36 -12.79
C ALA A 258 2.07 14.61 -12.07
N TYR A 259 2.79 15.07 -11.04
CA TYR A 259 2.46 16.30 -10.33
C TYR A 259 2.63 17.55 -11.21
N ALA A 260 3.76 17.67 -11.91
CA ALA A 260 4.03 18.80 -12.80
C ALA A 260 2.96 18.94 -13.90
N ARG A 261 2.53 17.82 -14.50
CA ARG A 261 1.41 17.81 -15.47
C ARG A 261 0.13 18.37 -14.87
N ARG A 262 -0.22 17.97 -13.64
CA ARG A 262 -1.42 18.46 -12.94
C ARG A 262 -1.34 19.94 -12.61
N ALA A 263 -0.19 20.38 -12.08
CA ALA A 263 0.04 21.78 -11.76
C ALA A 263 -0.05 22.67 -13.02
N GLY A 264 0.55 22.23 -14.13
CA GLY A 264 0.46 22.93 -15.42
C GLY A 264 -0.98 23.05 -15.93
N ALA A 265 -1.76 21.97 -15.86
CA ALA A 265 -3.17 21.97 -16.27
C ALA A 265 -4.01 22.94 -15.41
N LEU A 266 -3.77 22.98 -14.10
CA LEU A 266 -4.46 23.91 -13.20
C LEU A 266 -4.10 25.37 -13.49
N LEU A 267 -2.81 25.66 -13.73
CA LEU A 267 -2.36 27.02 -14.06
C LEU A 267 -2.96 27.50 -15.39
N ALA A 268 -3.05 26.64 -16.40
CA ALA A 268 -3.70 26.95 -17.67
C ALA A 268 -5.20 27.26 -17.46
N GLU A 269 -5.92 26.44 -16.69
CA GLU A 269 -7.34 26.68 -16.37
C GLU A 269 -7.57 28.01 -15.63
N LEU A 270 -6.61 28.41 -14.77
CA LEU A 270 -6.68 29.70 -14.07
C LEU A 270 -6.36 30.88 -14.99
N ALA A 271 -5.41 30.71 -15.92
CA ALA A 271 -5.05 31.74 -16.90
C ALA A 271 -6.24 32.03 -17.85
N ASP A 272 -6.99 31.01 -18.27
CA ASP A 272 -8.16 31.17 -19.14
C ASP A 272 -9.34 31.91 -18.47
N LYS A 273 -9.30 32.08 -17.14
CA LYS A 273 -10.35 32.72 -16.34
C LYS A 273 -10.04 34.16 -15.93
N LEU A 274 -8.86 34.67 -16.28
CA LEU A 274 -8.40 36.04 -16.00
C LEU A 274 -8.46 36.89 -17.27
#